data_AF-A0A7X7K475-F1
#
_entry.id   AF-A0A7X7K475-F1
#
_cell.length_a   1.000
_cell.length_b   1.000
_cell.length_c   1.000
_cell.angle_alpha   90.00
_cell.angle_beta   90.00
_cell.angle_gamma   90.00
#
_symmetry.space_group_name_H-M   'P 1'
#
loop_
_entity.id
_entity.type
_entity.pdbx_description
1 polymer ?
#
loop_
_entity_poly.entity_id
_entity_poly.type
_entity_poly.pdbx_seq_one_letter_code
_entity_poly.pdbx_strand_id
1 'polypeptide(L)'
;MDATFDVKQADWRWHQCDPLTAGYDESQRHWVWAQLGRVPLIDTAGLALKTAQITEGVYLSAHYGREVTAQEVEEATPGTGR
;
A
#
# COMPACT_ATOMS: atom_id res chain seq x y z
N MET A 1 10.53 20.76 8.90
CA MET A 1 10.47 20.43 10.34
C MET A 1 11.68 19.53 10.61
N ASP A 2 12.59 19.95 11.48
CA ASP A 2 13.79 19.20 11.83
C ASP A 2 13.68 18.77 13.30
N ALA A 3 13.39 17.49 13.54
CA ALA A 3 13.13 16.91 14.86
C ALA A 3 13.41 15.40 14.85
N THR A 4 13.84 14.86 16.00
CA THR A 4 14.04 13.41 16.21
C THR A 4 12.76 12.79 16.76
N PHE A 5 12.23 11.76 16.08
CA PHE A 5 11.04 11.03 16.52
C PHE A 5 11.43 9.69 17.15
N ASP A 6 10.95 9.43 18.38
CA ASP A 6 11.02 8.09 18.98
C ASP A 6 9.79 7.27 18.59
N VAL A 7 9.90 6.60 17.45
CA VAL A 7 8.83 5.74 16.91
C VAL A 7 8.64 4.46 17.74
N LYS A 8 9.65 4.02 18.48
CA LYS A 8 9.54 2.79 19.31
C LYS A 8 8.72 3.04 20.56
N GLN A 9 8.93 4.19 21.21
CA GLN A 9 8.12 4.57 22.35
C GLN A 9 6.67 4.84 21.95
N ALA A 10 6.43 5.42 20.77
CA ALA A 10 5.09 5.61 20.22
C ALA A 10 4.38 4.27 19.97
N ASP A 11 5.06 3.33 19.32
CA ASP A 11 4.57 1.97 19.06
C ASP A 11 4.21 1.23 20.36
N TRP A 12 5.09 1.24 21.36
CA TRP A 12 4.81 0.66 22.67
C TRP A 12 3.55 1.27 23.31
N ARG A 13 3.42 2.61 23.26
CA ARG A 13 2.25 3.31 23.82
C ARG A 13 0.97 2.93 23.11
N TRP A 14 0.95 2.82 21.78
CA TRP A 14 -0.24 2.41 21.02
C TRP A 14 -0.69 1.01 21.43
N HIS A 15 0.25 0.08 21.61
CA HIS A 15 -0.04 -1.26 22.12
C HIS A 15 -0.58 -1.28 23.56
N GLN A 16 -0.25 -0.31 24.40
CA GLN A 16 -0.84 -0.19 25.74
C GLN A 16 -2.24 0.43 25.73
N CYS A 17 -2.53 1.33 24.78
CA CYS A 17 -3.78 2.09 24.73
C CYS A 17 -4.87 1.43 23.88
N ASP A 18 -4.48 0.74 22.80
CA ASP A 18 -5.41 0.08 21.89
C ASP A 18 -4.92 -1.36 21.61
N PRO A 19 -5.61 -2.39 22.16
CA PRO A 19 -5.25 -3.78 21.92
C PRO A 19 -5.43 -4.22 20.45
N LEU A 20 -6.15 -3.44 19.63
CA LEU A 20 -6.29 -3.69 18.19
C LEU A 20 -5.04 -3.31 17.39
N THR A 21 -4.14 -2.49 17.96
CA THR A 21 -2.88 -2.09 17.32
C THR A 21 -2.09 -3.31 16.85
N ALA A 22 -2.02 -4.34 17.68
CA ALA A 22 -1.30 -5.58 17.38
C ALA A 22 -1.82 -6.27 16.11
N GLY A 23 -3.07 -6.03 15.70
CA GLY A 23 -3.63 -6.53 14.45
C GLY A 23 -2.95 -5.97 13.20
N TYR A 24 -2.26 -4.83 13.31
CA TYR A 24 -1.63 -4.14 12.19
C TYR A 24 -0.10 -4.33 12.12
N ASP A 25 0.50 -5.06 13.07
CA ASP A 25 1.97 -5.25 13.14
C ASP A 25 2.55 -5.99 11.93
N GLU A 26 1.80 -6.97 11.41
CA GLU A 26 2.25 -7.82 10.32
C GLU A 26 1.07 -8.36 9.49
N SER A 27 1.33 -8.64 8.22
CA SER A 27 0.28 -8.88 7.23
C SER A 27 -0.51 -10.17 7.47
N GLN A 28 0.12 -11.22 8.00
CA GLN A 28 -0.54 -12.51 8.23
C GLN A 28 -1.51 -12.40 9.40
N ARG A 29 -1.05 -11.79 10.51
CA ARG A 29 -1.89 -11.48 11.66
C ARG A 29 -3.03 -10.55 11.32
N HIS A 30 -2.78 -9.49 10.55
CA HIS A 30 -3.83 -8.58 10.07
C HIS A 30 -4.91 -9.34 9.32
N TRP A 31 -4.50 -10.18 8.37
CA TRP A 31 -5.42 -11.01 7.60
C TRP A 31 -6.25 -11.91 8.52
N VAL A 32 -5.63 -12.68 9.42
CA VAL A 32 -6.36 -13.54 10.37
C VAL A 32 -7.33 -12.73 11.23
N TRP A 33 -6.90 -11.59 11.78
CA TRP A 33 -7.74 -10.78 12.67
C TRP A 33 -8.91 -10.12 11.94
N ALA A 34 -8.72 -9.73 10.67
CA ALA A 34 -9.79 -9.25 9.83
C ALA A 34 -10.82 -10.35 9.52
N GLN A 35 -10.36 -11.58 9.21
CA GLN A 35 -11.26 -12.72 9.02
C GLN A 35 -12.06 -13.07 10.29
N LEU A 36 -11.48 -12.85 11.46
CA LEU A 36 -12.15 -13.01 12.76
C LEU A 36 -13.03 -11.81 13.15
N GLY A 37 -13.14 -10.77 12.31
CA GLY A 37 -13.94 -9.57 12.57
C GLY A 37 -13.39 -8.66 13.66
N ARG A 38 -12.12 -8.80 14.04
CA ARG A 38 -11.47 -8.00 15.10
C ARG A 38 -11.05 -6.62 14.62
N VAL A 39 -10.59 -6.53 13.37
CA VAL A 39 -10.17 -5.28 12.72
C VAL A 39 -10.76 -5.22 11.31
N PRO A 40 -10.97 -4.01 10.74
CA PRO A 40 -11.32 -3.88 9.33
C PRO A 40 -10.25 -4.49 8.42
N LEU A 41 -10.69 -5.20 7.38
CA LEU A 41 -9.78 -5.69 6.34
C LEU A 41 -9.22 -4.49 5.57
N ILE A 42 -7.90 -4.42 5.42
CA ILE A 42 -7.26 -3.44 4.54
C ILE A 42 -7.53 -3.89 3.11
N ASP A 43 -7.87 -2.96 2.22
CA ASP A 43 -8.05 -3.22 0.79
C ASP A 43 -6.70 -3.50 0.11
N THR A 44 -6.11 -4.64 0.45
CA THR A 44 -4.81 -5.07 -0.08
C THR A 44 -4.90 -5.37 -1.57
N ALA A 45 -6.06 -5.86 -2.05
CA ALA A 45 -6.30 -6.10 -3.46
C ALA A 45 -6.28 -4.80 -4.27
N GLY A 46 -7.03 -3.76 -3.83
CA GLY A 46 -7.04 -2.46 -4.49
C GLY A 46 -5.69 -1.74 -4.42
N LEU A 47 -5.00 -1.83 -3.29
CA LEU A 47 -3.63 -1.30 -3.17
C LEU A 47 -2.66 -1.99 -4.12
N ALA A 48 -2.66 -3.32 -4.18
CA ALA A 48 -1.80 -4.09 -5.07
C ALA A 48 -2.10 -3.78 -6.55
N LEU A 49 -3.38 -3.65 -6.92
CA LEU A 49 -3.78 -3.25 -8.26
C LEU A 49 -3.24 -1.87 -8.63
N LYS A 50 -3.39 -0.88 -7.73
CA LYS A 50 -2.84 0.47 -7.95
C LYS A 50 -1.31 0.46 -8.06
N THR A 51 -0.62 -0.33 -7.25
CA THR A 51 0.84 -0.51 -7.35
C THR A 51 1.24 -1.10 -8.71
N ALA A 52 0.49 -2.08 -9.20
CA ALA A 52 0.72 -2.65 -10.53
C ALA A 52 0.46 -1.62 -11.64
N GLN A 53 -0.61 -0.82 -11.54
CA GLN A 53 -0.91 0.27 -12.48
C GLN A 53 0.22 1.32 -12.51
N ILE A 54 0.71 1.75 -11.36
CA ILE A 54 1.86 2.68 -11.29
C ILE A 54 3.09 2.08 -11.99
N THR A 55 3.34 0.78 -11.76
CA THR A 55 4.44 0.06 -12.40
C THR A 55 4.29 0.03 -13.93
N GLU A 56 3.09 -0.26 -14.43
CA GLU A 56 2.80 -0.21 -15.86
C GLU A 56 3.00 1.21 -16.43
N GLY A 57 2.59 2.24 -15.70
CA GLY A 57 2.83 3.64 -16.07
C GLY A 57 4.30 4.01 -16.17
N VAL A 58 5.16 3.45 -15.31
CA VAL A 58 6.62 3.63 -15.41
C VAL A 58 7.15 3.04 -16.72
N TYR A 59 6.72 1.82 -17.09
CA TYR A 59 7.13 1.19 -18.35
C TYR A 59 6.62 1.96 -19.57
N LEU A 60 5.35 2.38 -19.54
CA LEU A 60 4.72 3.12 -20.62
C LEU A 60 5.38 4.51 -20.82
N SER A 61 5.66 5.21 -19.72
CA SER A 61 6.36 6.49 -19.73
C SER A 61 7.77 6.36 -20.32
N ALA A 62 8.51 5.32 -19.92
CA ALA A 62 9.83 5.04 -20.47
C ALA A 62 9.76 4.74 -21.99
N HIS A 63 8.74 4.00 -22.43
CA HIS A 63 8.54 3.67 -23.84
C HIS A 63 8.20 4.91 -24.68
N TYR A 64 7.36 5.82 -24.18
CA TYR A 64 6.97 7.04 -24.90
C TYR A 64 7.94 8.21 -24.73
N GLY A 65 8.86 8.15 -23.75
CA GLY A 65 9.80 9.23 -23.47
C GLY A 65 9.12 10.49 -22.93
N ARG A 66 7.95 10.36 -22.28
CA ARG A 66 7.21 11.47 -21.67
C ARG A 66 6.39 11.00 -20.47
N GLU A 67 5.87 11.94 -19.69
CA GLU A 67 4.89 11.65 -18.66
C GLU A 67 3.60 11.06 -19.26
N VAL A 68 2.95 10.20 -18.48
CA VAL A 68 1.67 9.54 -18.82
C VAL A 68 0.67 9.74 -17.70
N THR A 69 -0.60 9.83 -18.06
CA THR A 69 -1.74 9.93 -17.15
C THR A 69 -2.22 8.54 -16.74
N ALA A 70 -2.97 8.46 -15.63
CA ALA A 70 -3.59 7.20 -15.21
C ALA A 70 -4.54 6.62 -16.27
N GLN A 71 -5.28 7.50 -16.98
CA GLN A 71 -6.18 7.09 -18.06
C GLN A 71 -5.40 6.45 -19.22
N GLU A 72 -4.27 7.02 -19.63
CA GLU A 72 -3.43 6.44 -20.68
C GLU A 72 -2.89 5.06 -20.28
N VAL A 73 -2.61 4.82 -19.00
CA VAL A 73 -2.19 3.51 -18.49
C VAL A 73 -3.33 2.49 -18.53
N GLU A 74 -4.55 2.89 -18.20
CA GLU A 74 -5.73 2.02 -18.23
C GLU A 74 -6.16 1.65 -19.66
N GLU A 75 -5.98 2.55 -20.61
CA GLU A 75 -6.32 2.36 -22.03
C GLU A 75 -5.22 1.67 -22.83
N ALA A 76 -4.01 1.53 -22.27
CA ALA A 76 -2.87 0.91 -22.95
C ALA A 76 -3.07 -0.58 -23.19
N THR A 77 -2.59 -1.07 -24.34
CA THR A 77 -2.54 -2.50 -24.62
C THR A 77 -1.62 -3.20 -23.61
N PRO A 78 -2.03 -4.35 -23.02
CA PRO A 78 -1.22 -5.04 -22.03
C PRO A 78 0.20 -5.36 -22.52
N GLY A 79 1.21 -5.01 -21.72
CA GLY A 79 2.61 -5.30 -22.03
C GLY A 79 3.29 -4.27 -22.94
N THR A 80 2.65 -3.15 -23.24
CA THR A 80 3.30 -2.03 -23.94
C THR A 80 4.47 -1.50 -23.11
N GLY A 81 5.67 -1.44 -23.71
CA GLY A 81 6.88 -0.94 -23.04
C GLY A 81 7.62 -1.93 -22.14
N ARG A 82 7.18 -3.20 -22.08
CA ARG A 82 7.90 -4.32 -21.45
C ARG A 82 8.87 -5.01 -22.41
#